data_AF-A0A2T3N2Z2-F1
#
_entry.id   AF-A0A2T3N2Z2-F1
#
_cell.length_a   1.000
_cell.length_b   1.000
_cell.length_c   1.000
_cell.angle_alpha   90.00
_cell.angle_beta   90.00
_cell.angle_gamma   90.00
#
_symmetry.space_group_name_H-M   'P 1'
#
loop_
_entity.id
_entity.type
_entity.pdbx_description
1 polymer ?
#
loop_
_entity_poly.entity_id
_entity_poly.type
_entity_poly.pdbx_seq_one_letter_code
_entity_poly.pdbx_strand_id
1 'polypeptide(L)'
;MLYNQNLPVRYPKGTFAMWTVYSFTGASILASIVFSLLLFLSIDDDPLMQVLFGGLAVIFELGKFFAWYEVGERKARRHYAGAFSAFAFYAVLAAISIGGSVGGINSATNKAQNHVNVQQSKVNTYNMQIDAIEKQIELNNVAAEKYIQMERIATGVTRIQKANDKLRLQQQELATERDSLPVVSQGSVLGLIDSLAKSLNIQTQTAQLGLVVFLSVLLDFFAAFFVGLIGEELRFRNQFRRLNPITIDAYNRAEHRDPELLTHQINRSEFGTSEIDDPVIAEAQEPEEPKSIYEQAIEALSQNQVNCSKRAMTRFLKTNSEEVDEIFKKLLDEGFVSKKPNNHYQWHGVAEC
;
A
#
# COMPACT_ATOMS: atom_id res chain seq x y z
N MET A 1 19.21 32.67 14.73
CA MET A 1 18.99 31.41 13.99
C MET A 1 19.61 30.29 14.81
N LEU A 2 18.82 29.49 15.52
CA LEU A 2 19.32 28.33 16.25
C LEU A 2 19.37 27.15 15.28
N TYR A 3 20.57 26.87 14.75
CA TYR A 3 20.83 25.69 13.94
C TYR A 3 20.82 24.47 14.86
N ASN A 4 19.73 23.70 14.85
CA ASN A 4 19.64 22.47 15.64
C ASN A 4 20.46 21.37 14.91
N GLN A 5 21.75 21.29 15.22
CA GLN A 5 22.73 20.44 14.55
C GLN A 5 22.52 18.91 14.76
N ASN A 6 21.54 18.51 15.58
CA ASN A 6 21.30 17.13 15.98
C ASN A 6 19.93 16.55 15.56
N LEU A 7 19.26 17.12 14.55
CA LEU A 7 18.09 16.47 13.97
C LEU A 7 18.57 15.38 12.98
N PRO A 8 18.30 14.08 13.21
CA PRO A 8 18.66 13.05 12.26
C PRO A 8 17.95 13.31 10.94
N VAL A 9 18.72 13.66 9.91
CA VAL A 9 18.20 13.88 8.56
C VAL A 9 17.84 12.51 7.98
N ARG A 10 16.55 12.24 7.83
CA ARG A 10 16.07 11.04 7.12
C ARG A 10 16.38 11.21 5.63
N TYR A 11 16.95 10.18 5.01
CA TYR A 11 17.17 10.09 3.55
C TYR A 11 16.15 9.16 2.90
N PRO A 12 15.87 9.34 1.59
CA PRO A 12 14.99 8.42 0.88
C PRO A 12 15.59 7.03 0.84
N LYS A 13 14.75 6.00 0.99
CA LYS A 13 15.18 4.60 0.95
C LYS A 13 15.83 4.28 -0.39
N GLY A 14 16.85 3.43 -0.37
CA GLY A 14 17.54 2.95 -1.58
C GLY A 14 16.62 2.13 -2.50
N THR A 15 17.07 1.90 -3.73
CA THR A 15 16.33 1.10 -4.73
C THR A 15 16.07 -0.33 -4.26
N PHE A 16 17.06 -0.97 -3.63
CA PHE A 16 16.93 -2.31 -3.05
C PHE A 16 15.81 -2.39 -2.01
N ALA A 17 15.82 -1.49 -1.02
CA ALA A 17 14.81 -1.43 0.02
C ALA A 17 13.40 -1.21 -0.55
N MET A 18 13.26 -0.37 -1.58
CA MET A 18 11.98 -0.18 -2.27
C MET A 18 11.53 -1.43 -3.00
N TRP A 19 12.43 -2.12 -3.70
CA TRP A 19 12.10 -3.35 -4.42
C TRP A 19 11.62 -4.46 -3.47
N THR A 20 12.28 -4.62 -2.33
CA THR A 20 11.86 -5.55 -1.27
C THR A 20 10.45 -5.21 -0.77
N VAL A 21 10.17 -3.94 -0.49
CA VAL A 21 8.84 -3.50 -0.03
C VAL A 21 7.79 -3.75 -1.11
N TYR A 22 8.06 -3.44 -2.38
CA TYR A 22 7.13 -3.72 -3.48
C TYR A 22 6.86 -5.23 -3.64
N SER A 23 7.89 -6.06 -3.52
CA SER A 23 7.75 -7.53 -3.58
C SER A 23 6.86 -8.05 -2.45
N PHE A 24 7.12 -7.66 -1.20
CA PHE A 24 6.29 -8.07 -0.06
C PHE A 24 4.86 -7.52 -0.12
N THR A 25 4.69 -6.28 -0.60
CA THR A 25 3.35 -5.71 -0.81
C THR A 25 2.59 -6.49 -1.87
N GLY A 26 3.23 -6.77 -3.01
CA GLY A 26 2.63 -7.55 -4.09
C GLY A 26 2.26 -8.95 -3.64
N ALA A 27 3.14 -9.63 -2.90
CA ALA A 27 2.85 -10.95 -2.33
C ALA A 27 1.68 -10.92 -1.34
N SER A 28 1.61 -9.90 -0.46
CA SER A 28 0.52 -9.76 0.51
C SER A 28 -0.83 -9.48 -0.16
N ILE A 29 -0.84 -8.60 -1.18
CA ILE A 29 -2.04 -8.30 -1.96
C ILE A 29 -2.47 -9.54 -2.77
N LEU A 30 -1.55 -10.24 -3.40
CA LEU A 30 -1.85 -11.48 -4.13
C LEU A 30 -2.42 -12.55 -3.20
N ALA A 31 -1.86 -12.74 -2.01
CA ALA A 31 -2.40 -13.67 -1.02
C ALA A 31 -3.83 -13.29 -0.63
N SER A 32 -4.10 -12.01 -0.38
CA SER A 32 -5.45 -11.49 -0.11
C SER A 32 -6.42 -11.77 -1.25
N ILE A 33 -6.00 -11.54 -2.50
CA ILE A 33 -6.78 -11.85 -3.70
C ILE A 33 -7.09 -13.34 -3.80
N VAL A 34 -6.11 -14.22 -3.57
CA VAL A 34 -6.32 -15.67 -3.61
C VAL A 34 -7.37 -16.11 -2.58
N PHE A 35 -7.32 -15.59 -1.36
CA PHE A 35 -8.31 -15.91 -0.33
C PHE A 35 -9.72 -15.43 -0.71
N SER A 36 -9.83 -14.22 -1.27
CA SER A 36 -11.12 -13.73 -1.77
C SER A 36 -11.62 -14.49 -3.00
N LEU A 37 -10.73 -14.95 -3.89
CA LEU A 37 -11.11 -15.80 -5.01
C LEU A 37 -11.64 -17.17 -4.55
N LEU A 38 -11.03 -17.77 -3.52
CA LEU A 38 -11.49 -19.04 -2.95
C LEU A 38 -12.94 -18.98 -2.45
N LEU A 39 -13.40 -17.82 -1.98
CA LEU A 39 -14.80 -17.58 -1.65
C LEU A 39 -15.69 -17.69 -2.87
N PHE A 40 -15.43 -16.86 -3.88
CA PHE A 40 -16.33 -16.73 -5.01
C PHE A 40 -16.32 -17.94 -5.93
N LEU A 41 -15.19 -18.64 -6.03
CA LEU A 41 -15.08 -19.94 -6.69
C LEU A 41 -15.85 -21.04 -5.94
N SER A 42 -16.16 -20.84 -4.66
CA SER A 42 -16.88 -21.81 -3.85
C SER A 42 -18.39 -21.54 -3.74
N ILE A 43 -18.88 -20.40 -4.24
CA ILE A 43 -20.32 -20.06 -4.21
C ILE A 43 -21.08 -20.79 -5.31
N ASP A 44 -20.50 -20.86 -6.51
CA ASP A 44 -21.20 -21.35 -7.69
C ASP A 44 -20.27 -22.24 -8.52
N ASP A 45 -20.85 -23.27 -9.13
CA ASP A 45 -20.15 -24.19 -10.03
C ASP A 45 -20.25 -23.73 -11.50
N ASP A 46 -21.06 -22.69 -11.82
CA ASP A 46 -21.12 -22.10 -13.16
C ASP A 46 -19.82 -21.31 -13.48
N PRO A 47 -19.04 -21.71 -14.52
CA PRO A 47 -17.81 -21.02 -14.89
C PRO A 47 -18.00 -19.55 -15.22
N LEU A 48 -19.15 -19.13 -15.78
CA LEU A 48 -19.42 -17.72 -16.05
C LEU A 48 -19.56 -16.90 -14.76
N MET A 49 -20.29 -17.44 -13.79
CA MET A 49 -20.47 -16.80 -12.48
C MET A 49 -19.17 -16.75 -11.69
N GLN A 50 -18.35 -17.80 -11.75
CA GLN A 50 -17.01 -17.83 -11.15
C GLN A 50 -16.09 -16.74 -11.69
N VAL A 51 -16.11 -16.51 -13.02
CA VAL A 51 -15.28 -15.45 -13.64
C VAL A 51 -15.79 -14.06 -13.24
N LEU A 52 -17.11 -13.83 -13.28
CA LEU A 52 -17.70 -12.54 -12.91
C LEU A 52 -17.44 -12.20 -11.44
N PHE A 53 -17.74 -13.13 -10.54
CA PHE A 53 -17.51 -12.93 -9.12
C PHE A 53 -16.02 -12.90 -8.77
N GLY A 54 -15.19 -13.68 -9.47
CA GLY A 54 -13.74 -13.63 -9.31
C GLY A 54 -13.15 -12.29 -9.73
N GLY A 55 -13.60 -11.73 -10.85
CA GLY A 55 -13.22 -10.39 -11.29
C GLY A 55 -13.66 -9.30 -10.30
N LEU A 56 -14.88 -9.42 -9.77
CA LEU A 56 -15.38 -8.53 -8.73
C LEU A 56 -14.54 -8.63 -7.45
N ALA A 57 -14.11 -9.84 -7.07
CA ALA A 57 -13.23 -10.07 -5.93
C ALA A 57 -11.91 -9.31 -6.08
N VAL A 58 -11.29 -9.38 -7.26
CA VAL A 58 -10.03 -8.66 -7.55
C VAL A 58 -10.23 -7.15 -7.42
N ILE A 59 -11.30 -6.61 -8.02
CA ILE A 59 -11.61 -5.17 -7.96
C ILE A 59 -11.84 -4.74 -6.50
N PHE A 60 -12.56 -5.56 -5.74
CA PHE A 60 -12.87 -5.28 -4.34
C PHE A 60 -11.61 -5.26 -3.47
N GLU A 61 -10.73 -6.24 -3.64
CA GLU A 61 -9.43 -6.31 -2.96
C GLU A 61 -8.52 -5.13 -3.32
N LEU A 62 -8.43 -4.76 -4.59
CA LEU A 62 -7.67 -3.58 -5.01
C LEU A 62 -8.27 -2.28 -4.46
N GLY A 63 -9.60 -2.18 -4.45
CA GLY A 63 -10.34 -1.05 -3.89
C GLY A 63 -10.08 -0.87 -2.38
N LYS A 64 -9.96 -1.97 -1.63
CA LYS A 64 -9.60 -1.97 -0.21
C LYS A 64 -8.23 -1.29 0.00
N PHE A 65 -7.20 -1.73 -0.72
CA PHE A 65 -5.86 -1.15 -0.55
C PHE A 65 -5.74 0.27 -1.10
N PHE A 66 -6.50 0.61 -2.14
CA PHE A 66 -6.59 1.99 -2.63
C PHE A 66 -7.21 2.92 -1.58
N ALA A 67 -8.29 2.48 -0.90
CA ALA A 67 -8.89 3.25 0.18
C ALA A 67 -7.90 3.51 1.33
N TRP A 68 -7.09 2.51 1.69
CA TRP A 68 -6.04 2.67 2.70
C TRP A 68 -4.94 3.67 2.28
N TYR A 69 -4.51 3.61 1.02
CA TYR A 69 -3.57 4.59 0.46
C TYR A 69 -4.13 6.03 0.58
N GLU A 70 -5.41 6.22 0.25
CA GLU A 70 -6.11 7.51 0.33
C GLU A 70 -6.23 8.04 1.76
N VAL A 71 -6.43 7.16 2.76
CA VAL A 71 -6.34 7.53 4.20
C VAL A 71 -4.99 8.16 4.50
N GLY A 72 -3.92 7.51 4.04
CA GLY A 72 -2.56 8.02 4.16
C GLY A 72 -2.43 9.41 3.55
N GLU A 73 -2.86 9.57 2.29
CA GLU A 73 -2.76 10.82 1.55
C GLU A 73 -3.51 11.98 2.22
N ARG A 74 -4.76 11.76 2.63
CA ARG A 74 -5.59 12.78 3.30
C ARG A 74 -5.04 13.16 4.68
N LYS A 75 -4.47 12.19 5.42
CA LYS A 75 -3.77 12.45 6.69
C LYS A 75 -2.54 13.34 6.48
N ALA A 76 -1.75 13.12 5.42
CA ALA A 76 -0.59 13.95 5.11
C ALA A 76 -0.97 15.39 4.75
N ARG A 77 -2.12 15.59 4.08
CA ARG A 77 -2.66 16.94 3.79
C ARG A 77 -3.38 17.58 4.99
N ARG A 78 -3.37 16.95 6.17
CA ARG A 78 -4.08 17.38 7.40
C ARG A 78 -5.61 17.48 7.28
N HIS A 79 -6.20 16.82 6.27
CA HIS A 79 -7.66 16.72 6.12
C HIS A 79 -8.19 15.52 6.90
N TYR A 80 -8.33 15.67 8.22
CA TYR A 80 -8.71 14.56 9.12
C TYR A 80 -10.12 14.03 8.89
N ALA A 81 -11.10 14.89 8.58
CA ALA A 81 -12.47 14.44 8.27
C ALA A 81 -12.52 13.53 7.04
N GLY A 82 -11.78 13.89 5.98
CA GLY A 82 -11.66 13.07 4.78
C GLY A 82 -10.85 11.79 4.98
N ALA A 83 -9.85 11.81 5.88
CA ALA A 83 -9.10 10.61 6.26
C ALA A 83 -9.99 9.64 7.05
N PHE A 84 -10.84 10.14 7.93
CA PHE A 84 -11.79 9.32 8.68
C PHE A 84 -12.83 8.66 7.77
N SER A 85 -13.38 9.39 6.79
CA SER A 85 -14.34 8.79 5.84
C SER A 85 -13.70 7.70 4.96
N ALA A 86 -12.47 7.93 4.50
CA ALA A 86 -11.71 6.91 3.77
C ALA A 86 -11.38 5.69 4.65
N PHE A 87 -11.10 5.91 5.94
CA PHE A 87 -10.83 4.83 6.89
C PHE A 87 -12.09 4.01 7.16
N ALA A 88 -13.24 4.66 7.33
CA ALA A 88 -14.53 3.97 7.48
C ALA A 88 -14.84 3.12 6.24
N PHE A 89 -14.59 3.65 5.04
CA PHE A 89 -14.75 2.90 3.80
C PHE A 89 -13.81 1.69 3.73
N TYR A 90 -12.52 1.86 4.06
CA TYR A 90 -11.57 0.76 4.18
C TYR A 90 -12.04 -0.30 5.18
N ALA A 91 -12.51 0.10 6.36
CA ALA A 91 -12.95 -0.82 7.42
C ALA A 91 -14.14 -1.67 6.96
N VAL A 92 -15.09 -1.10 6.21
CA VAL A 92 -16.22 -1.84 5.63
C VAL A 92 -15.73 -2.85 4.60
N LEU A 93 -14.84 -2.46 3.69
CA LEU A 93 -14.27 -3.37 2.69
C LEU A 93 -13.47 -4.50 3.34
N ALA A 94 -12.66 -4.19 4.36
CA ALA A 94 -11.90 -5.17 5.12
C ALA A 94 -12.83 -6.16 5.85
N ALA A 95 -13.90 -5.67 6.50
CA ALA A 95 -14.86 -6.54 7.17
C ALA A 95 -15.56 -7.51 6.20
N ILE A 96 -15.96 -7.02 5.02
CA ILE A 96 -16.57 -7.86 3.96
C ILE A 96 -15.55 -8.88 3.42
N SER A 97 -14.31 -8.46 3.20
CA SER A 97 -13.21 -9.32 2.71
C SER A 97 -12.88 -10.44 3.71
N ILE A 98 -12.78 -10.13 5.01
CA ILE A 98 -12.56 -11.11 6.07
C ILE A 98 -13.75 -12.07 6.19
N GLY A 99 -14.98 -11.54 6.27
CA GLY A 99 -16.19 -12.37 6.35
C GLY A 99 -16.34 -13.28 5.13
N GLY A 100 -15.98 -12.77 3.97
CA GLY A 100 -15.91 -13.52 2.74
C GLY A 100 -14.88 -14.66 2.77
N SER A 101 -13.65 -14.37 3.18
CA SER A 101 -12.58 -15.38 3.30
C SER A 101 -12.98 -16.53 4.23
N VAL A 102 -13.66 -16.21 5.34
CA VAL A 102 -14.22 -17.21 6.27
C VAL A 102 -15.27 -18.08 5.60
N GLY A 103 -16.22 -17.46 4.88
CA GLY A 103 -17.25 -18.19 4.13
C GLY A 103 -16.66 -19.11 3.06
N GLY A 104 -15.68 -18.62 2.31
CA GLY A 104 -14.99 -19.37 1.26
C GLY A 104 -14.25 -20.59 1.76
N ILE A 105 -13.40 -20.41 2.77
CA ILE A 105 -12.62 -21.52 3.32
C ILE A 105 -13.52 -22.56 4.00
N ASN A 106 -14.59 -22.12 4.68
CA ASN A 106 -15.53 -23.05 5.29
C ASN A 106 -16.27 -23.87 4.21
N SER A 107 -16.74 -23.22 3.14
CA SER A 107 -17.41 -23.91 2.03
C SER A 107 -16.46 -24.89 1.31
N ALA A 108 -15.24 -24.47 0.98
CA ALA A 108 -14.23 -25.32 0.37
C ALA A 108 -13.84 -26.52 1.27
N THR A 109 -13.71 -26.28 2.58
CA THR A 109 -13.40 -27.35 3.54
C THR A 109 -14.57 -28.33 3.66
N ASN A 110 -15.82 -27.85 3.69
CA ASN A 110 -16.98 -28.73 3.72
C ASN A 110 -17.11 -29.56 2.43
N LYS A 111 -16.82 -28.98 1.26
CA LYS A 111 -16.78 -29.72 -0.01
C LYS A 111 -15.70 -30.82 0.04
N ALA A 112 -14.49 -30.49 0.51
CA ALA A 112 -13.40 -31.46 0.69
C ALA A 112 -13.76 -32.56 1.70
N GLN A 113 -14.34 -32.19 2.85
CA GLN A 113 -14.76 -33.14 3.87
C GLN A 113 -15.89 -34.04 3.40
N ASN A 114 -16.82 -33.52 2.59
CA ASN A 114 -17.87 -34.34 1.99
C ASN A 114 -17.30 -35.38 1.02
N HIS A 115 -16.30 -35.02 0.20
CA HIS A 115 -15.62 -36.01 -0.64
C HIS A 115 -14.93 -37.10 0.17
N VAL A 116 -14.23 -36.73 1.25
CA VAL A 116 -13.61 -37.65 2.22
C VAL A 116 -14.66 -38.55 2.88
N ASN A 117 -15.76 -37.98 3.36
CA ASN A 117 -16.84 -38.71 4.05
C ASN A 117 -17.54 -39.69 3.11
N VAL A 118 -17.79 -39.30 1.86
CA VAL A 118 -18.39 -40.19 0.84
C VAL A 118 -17.47 -41.36 0.54
N GLN A 119 -16.16 -41.13 0.39
CA GLN A 119 -15.18 -42.19 0.17
C GLN A 119 -15.10 -43.13 1.38
N GLN A 120 -15.02 -42.59 2.59
CA GLN A 120 -15.01 -43.38 3.82
C GLN A 120 -16.31 -44.17 4.00
N SER A 121 -17.47 -43.58 3.66
CA SER A 121 -18.75 -44.27 3.69
C SER A 121 -18.79 -45.44 2.72
N LYS A 122 -18.19 -45.33 1.53
CA LYS A 122 -18.09 -46.46 0.59
C LYS A 122 -17.27 -47.60 1.18
N VAL A 123 -16.10 -47.30 1.75
CA VAL A 123 -15.25 -48.29 2.44
C VAL A 123 -16.03 -48.97 3.57
N ASN A 124 -16.74 -48.19 4.39
CA ASN A 124 -17.55 -48.73 5.48
C ASN A 124 -18.68 -49.63 4.97
N THR A 125 -19.34 -49.26 3.87
CA THR A 125 -20.36 -50.10 3.22
C THR A 125 -19.79 -51.43 2.76
N TYR A 126 -18.61 -51.43 2.12
CA TYR A 126 -17.93 -52.67 1.74
C TYR A 126 -17.58 -53.53 2.95
N ASN A 127 -17.06 -52.94 4.02
CA ASN A 127 -16.77 -53.67 5.26
C ASN A 127 -18.04 -54.30 5.86
N MET A 128 -19.16 -53.58 5.90
CA MET A 128 -20.43 -54.15 6.38
C MET A 128 -20.91 -55.34 5.53
N GLN A 129 -20.73 -55.29 4.21
CA GLN A 129 -21.09 -56.40 3.32
C GLN A 129 -20.17 -57.61 3.53
N ILE A 130 -18.86 -57.38 3.68
CA ILE A 130 -17.87 -58.42 3.97
C ILE A 130 -18.20 -59.10 5.31
N ASP A 131 -18.49 -58.32 6.35
CA ASP A 131 -18.87 -58.84 7.67
C ASP A 131 -20.18 -59.65 7.63
N ALA A 132 -21.16 -59.20 6.84
CA ALA A 132 -22.42 -59.92 6.67
C ALA A 132 -22.21 -61.28 5.97
N ILE A 133 -21.35 -61.32 4.95
CA ILE A 133 -20.96 -62.56 4.27
C ILE A 133 -20.21 -63.49 5.23
N GLU A 134 -19.31 -62.96 6.04
CA GLU A 134 -18.55 -63.75 7.02
C GLU A 134 -19.46 -64.41 8.06
N LYS A 135 -20.43 -63.65 8.60
CA LYS A 135 -21.47 -64.20 9.49
C LYS A 135 -22.31 -65.27 8.80
N GLN A 136 -22.61 -65.11 7.52
CA GLN A 136 -23.36 -66.11 6.76
C GLN A 136 -22.55 -67.40 6.56
N ILE A 137 -21.25 -67.29 6.27
CA ILE A 137 -20.34 -68.44 6.15
C ILE A 137 -20.20 -69.15 7.49
N GLU A 138 -20.10 -68.41 8.60
CA GLU A 138 -20.03 -68.97 9.96
C GLU A 138 -21.30 -69.77 10.29
N LEU A 139 -22.49 -69.18 10.08
CA LEU A 139 -23.77 -69.85 10.24
C LEU A 139 -23.88 -71.12 9.38
N ASN A 140 -23.42 -71.05 8.14
CA ASN A 140 -23.36 -72.19 7.23
C ASN A 140 -22.41 -73.28 7.74
N ASN A 141 -21.25 -72.93 8.27
CA ASN A 141 -20.30 -73.88 8.84
C ASN A 141 -20.85 -74.57 10.09
N VAL A 142 -21.51 -73.82 10.98
CA VAL A 142 -22.21 -74.40 12.14
C VAL A 142 -23.31 -75.37 11.70
N ALA A 143 -24.09 -75.00 10.67
CA ALA A 143 -25.08 -75.90 10.09
C ALA A 143 -24.44 -77.16 9.49
N ALA A 144 -23.35 -77.03 8.74
CA ALA A 144 -22.61 -78.16 8.18
C ALA A 144 -22.09 -79.10 9.27
N GLU A 145 -21.55 -78.56 10.37
CA GLU A 145 -21.10 -79.35 11.52
C GLU A 145 -22.26 -80.15 12.13
N LYS A 146 -23.45 -79.55 12.27
CA LYS A 146 -24.66 -80.25 12.73
C LYS A 146 -25.08 -81.37 11.77
N TYR A 147 -24.97 -81.18 10.46
CA TYR A 147 -25.24 -82.25 9.48
C TYR A 147 -24.26 -83.42 9.60
N ILE A 148 -22.97 -83.12 9.82
CA ILE A 148 -21.93 -84.13 10.06
C ILE A 148 -22.22 -84.91 11.36
N GLN A 149 -22.56 -84.21 12.45
CA GLN A 149 -22.92 -84.84 13.74
C GLN A 149 -24.14 -85.76 13.66
N MET A 150 -25.10 -85.46 12.77
CA MET A 150 -26.30 -86.28 12.56
C MET A 150 -26.08 -87.46 11.59
N GLU A 151 -24.84 -87.69 11.11
CA GLU A 151 -24.51 -88.68 10.06
C GLU A 151 -25.37 -88.57 8.79
N ARG A 152 -25.98 -87.40 8.56
CA ARG A 152 -26.86 -87.18 7.41
C ARG A 152 -26.02 -86.79 6.20
N ILE A 153 -25.98 -87.72 5.23
CA ILE A 153 -25.57 -87.66 3.83
C ILE A 153 -24.69 -86.46 3.41
N ALA A 154 -23.53 -86.80 2.84
CA ALA A 154 -22.58 -85.92 2.14
C ALA A 154 -23.22 -84.88 1.18
N THR A 155 -24.39 -85.15 0.60
CA THR A 155 -25.09 -84.25 -0.32
C THR A 155 -25.53 -82.93 0.32
N GLY A 156 -25.89 -82.93 1.61
CA GLY A 156 -26.26 -81.70 2.34
C GLY A 156 -25.04 -80.81 2.61
N VAL A 157 -23.95 -81.42 3.08
CA VAL A 157 -22.68 -80.75 3.37
C VAL A 157 -22.05 -80.18 2.10
N THR A 158 -22.02 -80.95 1.00
CA THR A 158 -21.50 -80.48 -0.29
C THR A 158 -22.29 -79.30 -0.86
N ARG A 159 -23.61 -79.22 -0.65
CA ARG A 159 -24.39 -78.03 -1.03
C ARG A 159 -23.97 -76.80 -0.23
N ILE A 160 -23.76 -76.95 1.08
CA ILE A 160 -23.31 -75.87 1.95
C ILE A 160 -21.89 -75.42 1.57
N GLN A 161 -20.98 -76.35 1.30
CA GLN A 161 -19.62 -76.06 0.84
C GLN A 161 -19.63 -75.25 -0.46
N LYS A 162 -20.40 -75.67 -1.48
CA LYS A 162 -20.53 -74.90 -2.73
C LYS A 162 -21.10 -73.50 -2.51
N ALA A 163 -22.05 -73.33 -1.58
CA ALA A 163 -22.59 -72.03 -1.23
C ALA A 163 -21.54 -71.15 -0.54
N ASN A 164 -20.74 -71.72 0.37
CA ASN A 164 -19.63 -71.04 1.02
C ASN A 164 -18.53 -70.64 0.03
N ASP A 165 -18.18 -71.49 -0.93
CA ASP A 165 -17.20 -71.16 -1.97
C ASP A 165 -17.66 -69.94 -2.78
N LYS A 166 -18.94 -69.88 -3.14
CA LYS A 166 -19.53 -68.72 -3.82
C LYS A 166 -19.49 -67.45 -2.96
N LEU A 167 -19.82 -67.57 -1.67
CA LEU A 167 -19.75 -66.45 -0.73
C LEU A 167 -18.31 -65.95 -0.54
N ARG A 168 -17.32 -66.85 -0.52
CA ARG A 168 -15.89 -66.51 -0.46
C ARG A 168 -15.42 -65.77 -1.72
N LEU A 169 -15.87 -66.18 -2.90
CA LEU A 169 -15.60 -65.44 -4.15
C LEU A 169 -16.16 -64.01 -4.10
N GLN A 170 -17.41 -63.87 -3.63
CA GLN A 170 -18.04 -62.55 -3.46
C GLN A 170 -17.31 -61.69 -2.42
N GLN A 171 -16.87 -62.30 -1.32
CA GLN A 171 -16.06 -61.62 -0.30
C GLN A 171 -14.76 -61.08 -0.90
N GLN A 172 -14.08 -61.89 -1.72
CA GLN A 172 -12.82 -61.51 -2.35
C GLN A 172 -13.02 -60.41 -3.40
N GLU A 173 -14.11 -60.45 -4.16
CA GLU A 173 -14.48 -59.39 -5.10
C GLU A 173 -14.72 -58.06 -4.38
N LEU A 174 -15.53 -58.06 -3.32
CA LEU A 174 -15.78 -56.86 -2.50
C LEU A 174 -14.52 -56.33 -1.83
N ALA A 175 -13.62 -57.20 -1.36
CA ALA A 175 -12.34 -56.80 -0.79
C ALA A 175 -11.44 -56.14 -1.85
N THR A 176 -11.43 -56.69 -3.07
CA THR A 176 -10.66 -56.12 -4.18
C THR A 176 -11.23 -54.75 -4.59
N GLU A 177 -12.55 -54.61 -4.65
CA GLU A 177 -13.20 -53.31 -4.90
C GLU A 177 -12.88 -52.30 -3.81
N ARG A 178 -12.96 -52.68 -2.53
CA ARG A 178 -12.58 -51.82 -1.39
C ARG A 178 -11.13 -51.36 -1.51
N ASP A 179 -10.21 -52.28 -1.79
CA ASP A 179 -8.78 -51.99 -1.84
C ASP A 179 -8.39 -51.20 -3.09
N SER A 180 -9.24 -51.18 -4.12
CA SER A 180 -9.11 -50.32 -5.30
C SER A 180 -9.51 -48.86 -5.04
N LEU A 181 -10.21 -48.57 -3.93
CA LEU A 181 -10.57 -47.21 -3.57
C LEU A 181 -9.32 -46.43 -3.10
N PRO A 182 -9.18 -45.16 -3.51
CA PRO A 182 -8.04 -44.35 -3.09
C PRO A 182 -8.03 -44.19 -1.56
N VAL A 183 -6.87 -44.39 -0.94
CA VAL A 183 -6.68 -44.19 0.50
C VAL A 183 -6.92 -42.72 0.84
N VAL A 184 -7.91 -42.47 1.68
CA VAL A 184 -8.30 -41.12 2.08
C VAL A 184 -7.26 -40.56 3.04
N SER A 185 -6.34 -39.74 2.53
CA SER A 185 -5.42 -38.99 3.37
C SER A 185 -6.15 -37.78 3.95
N GLN A 186 -6.32 -37.75 5.28
CA GLN A 186 -6.66 -36.50 5.95
C GLN A 186 -5.54 -35.51 5.68
N GLY A 187 -5.86 -34.37 5.05
CA GLY A 187 -4.88 -33.34 4.76
C GLY A 187 -4.17 -32.87 6.04
N SER A 188 -2.86 -32.66 5.97
CA SER A 188 -2.03 -32.23 7.11
C SER A 188 -2.58 -30.99 7.83
N VAL A 189 -3.24 -30.10 7.10
CA VAL A 189 -3.91 -28.89 7.63
C VAL A 189 -5.09 -29.23 8.55
N LEU A 190 -5.91 -30.24 8.20
CA LEU A 190 -7.03 -30.68 9.04
C LEU A 190 -6.54 -31.27 10.37
N GLY A 191 -5.46 -32.04 10.33
CA GLY A 191 -4.84 -32.59 11.54
C GLY A 191 -4.24 -31.50 12.45
N LEU A 192 -3.70 -30.43 11.86
CA LEU A 192 -3.20 -29.28 12.61
C LEU A 192 -4.34 -28.48 13.27
N ILE A 193 -5.45 -28.27 12.56
CA ILE A 193 -6.65 -27.64 13.13
C ILE A 193 -7.21 -28.48 14.28
N ASP A 194 -7.29 -29.80 14.12
CA ASP A 194 -7.77 -30.71 15.18
C ASP A 194 -6.86 -30.69 16.41
N SER A 195 -5.54 -30.66 16.20
CA SER A 195 -4.56 -30.55 17.28
C SER A 195 -4.68 -29.22 18.03
N LEU A 196 -4.90 -28.11 17.30
CA LEU A 196 -5.08 -26.78 17.86
C LEU A 196 -6.41 -26.68 18.63
N ALA A 197 -7.48 -27.28 18.11
CA ALA A 197 -8.78 -27.39 18.76
C ALA A 197 -8.69 -28.14 20.10
N LYS A 198 -8.01 -29.30 20.09
CA LYS A 198 -7.74 -30.10 21.31
C LYS A 198 -6.92 -29.34 22.33
N SER A 199 -5.87 -28.63 21.90
CA SER A 199 -5.01 -27.82 22.77
C SER A 199 -5.79 -26.69 23.45
N LEU A 200 -6.68 -26.02 22.71
CA LEU A 200 -7.49 -24.90 23.21
C LEU A 200 -8.80 -25.33 23.87
N ASN A 201 -9.11 -26.63 23.90
CA ASN A 201 -10.36 -27.19 24.41
C ASN A 201 -11.62 -26.54 23.78
N ILE A 202 -11.56 -26.32 22.47
CA ILE A 202 -12.65 -25.76 21.65
C ILE A 202 -13.02 -26.73 20.53
N GLN A 203 -14.18 -26.52 19.91
CA GLN A 203 -14.62 -27.34 18.78
C GLN A 203 -13.74 -27.09 17.54
N THR A 204 -13.49 -28.13 16.73
CA THR A 204 -12.65 -28.06 15.53
C THR A 204 -13.16 -27.02 14.52
N GLN A 205 -14.48 -26.88 14.36
CA GLN A 205 -15.09 -25.83 13.52
C GLN A 205 -14.80 -24.42 14.05
N THR A 206 -14.83 -24.21 15.37
CA THR A 206 -14.51 -22.92 15.99
C THR A 206 -13.03 -22.59 15.85
N ALA A 207 -12.14 -23.58 16.04
CA ALA A 207 -10.70 -23.42 15.84
C ALA A 207 -10.38 -23.06 14.38
N GLN A 208 -11.03 -23.73 13.42
CA GLN A 208 -10.91 -23.42 12.01
C GLN A 208 -11.34 -21.99 11.70
N LEU A 209 -12.53 -21.58 12.15
CA LEU A 209 -13.04 -20.23 11.93
C LEU A 209 -12.09 -19.19 12.56
N GLY A 210 -11.64 -19.43 13.78
CA GLY A 210 -10.69 -18.54 14.47
C GLY A 210 -9.36 -18.41 13.73
N LEU A 211 -8.80 -19.52 13.25
CA LEU A 211 -7.54 -19.54 12.48
C LEU A 211 -7.69 -18.78 11.17
N VAL A 212 -8.80 -18.97 10.45
CA VAL A 212 -9.06 -18.27 9.19
C VAL A 212 -9.24 -16.77 9.42
N VAL A 213 -10.07 -16.36 10.39
CA VAL A 213 -10.25 -14.95 10.75
C VAL A 213 -8.91 -14.32 11.12
N PHE A 214 -8.13 -15.00 11.96
CA PHE A 214 -6.81 -14.53 12.38
C PHE A 214 -5.87 -14.34 11.19
N LEU A 215 -5.79 -15.33 10.28
CA LEU A 215 -4.95 -15.26 9.10
C LEU A 215 -5.39 -14.14 8.15
N SER A 216 -6.69 -13.97 7.91
CA SER A 216 -7.24 -12.90 7.08
C SER A 216 -6.93 -11.51 7.65
N VAL A 217 -7.11 -11.32 8.95
CA VAL A 217 -6.77 -10.05 9.62
C VAL A 217 -5.27 -9.77 9.56
N LEU A 218 -4.43 -10.78 9.79
CA LEU A 218 -2.99 -10.67 9.76
C LEU A 218 -2.47 -10.30 8.37
N LEU A 219 -3.03 -10.90 7.31
CA LEU A 219 -2.70 -10.58 5.92
C LEU A 219 -3.13 -9.15 5.55
N ASP A 220 -4.35 -8.75 5.93
CA ASP A 220 -4.84 -7.39 5.70
C ASP A 220 -3.99 -6.36 6.42
N PHE A 221 -3.55 -6.66 7.64
CA PHE A 221 -2.66 -5.82 8.41
C PHE A 221 -1.30 -5.63 7.71
N PHE A 222 -0.67 -6.72 7.24
CA PHE A 222 0.60 -6.64 6.52
C PHE A 222 0.47 -5.86 5.22
N ALA A 223 -0.57 -6.14 4.42
CA ALA A 223 -0.79 -5.46 3.17
C ALA A 223 -1.07 -3.95 3.39
N ALA A 224 -1.91 -3.59 4.36
CA ALA A 224 -2.14 -2.20 4.73
C ALA A 224 -0.86 -1.53 5.23
N PHE A 225 -0.07 -2.20 6.08
CA PHE A 225 1.20 -1.68 6.56
C PHE A 225 2.17 -1.37 5.41
N PHE A 226 2.38 -2.30 4.48
CA PHE A 226 3.31 -2.10 3.37
C PHE A 226 2.80 -1.07 2.35
N VAL A 227 1.51 -1.05 2.03
CA VAL A 227 0.90 0.00 1.18
C VAL A 227 1.08 1.38 1.83
N GLY A 228 0.87 1.47 3.14
CA GLY A 228 1.12 2.69 3.91
C GLY A 228 2.59 3.14 3.85
N LEU A 229 3.53 2.21 4.01
CA LEU A 229 4.97 2.47 3.91
C LEU A 229 5.37 2.95 2.50
N ILE A 230 4.86 2.33 1.45
CA ILE A 230 5.10 2.77 0.06
C ILE A 230 4.56 4.18 -0.13
N GLY A 231 3.32 4.43 0.29
CA GLY A 231 2.70 5.75 0.17
C GLY A 231 3.49 6.82 0.92
N GLU A 232 3.95 6.53 2.14
CA GLU A 232 4.80 7.46 2.92
C GLU A 232 6.14 7.73 2.23
N GLU A 233 6.81 6.69 1.72
CA GLU A 233 8.11 6.84 1.09
C GLU A 233 8.03 7.60 -0.25
N LEU A 234 6.98 7.37 -1.05
CA LEU A 234 6.72 8.14 -2.27
C LEU A 234 6.48 9.63 -1.95
N ARG A 235 5.70 9.92 -0.90
CA ARG A 235 5.47 11.29 -0.43
C ARG A 235 6.77 11.94 0.04
N PHE A 236 7.55 11.22 0.83
CA PHE A 236 8.84 11.69 1.34
C PHE A 236 9.81 11.97 0.19
N ARG A 237 9.95 11.06 -0.79
CA ARG A 237 10.78 11.26 -1.98
C ARG A 237 10.37 12.49 -2.79
N ASN A 238 9.07 12.68 -3.01
CA ASN A 238 8.56 13.83 -3.76
C ASN A 238 8.81 15.14 -2.99
N GLN A 239 8.61 15.14 -1.67
CA GLN A 239 8.88 16.30 -0.82
C GLN A 239 10.39 16.60 -0.74
N PHE A 240 11.24 15.58 -0.59
CA PHE A 240 12.70 15.70 -0.55
C PHE A 240 13.26 16.28 -1.85
N ARG A 241 12.77 15.81 -3.02
CA ARG A 241 13.12 16.37 -4.33
C ARG A 241 12.67 17.82 -4.52
N ARG A 242 11.51 18.20 -3.96
CA ARG A 242 11.00 19.58 -4.05
C ARG A 242 11.75 20.56 -3.14
N LEU A 243 12.17 20.09 -1.96
CA LEU A 243 12.86 20.92 -0.98
C LEU A 243 14.34 21.13 -1.30
N ASN A 244 14.93 20.33 -2.21
CA ASN A 244 16.36 20.34 -2.54
C ASN A 244 17.24 20.68 -1.32
N PRO A 245 17.14 19.92 -0.21
CA PRO A 245 17.93 20.21 0.96
C PRO A 245 19.40 20.16 0.55
N ILE A 246 20.13 21.27 0.78
CA ILE A 246 21.57 21.35 0.54
C ILE A 246 22.21 20.28 1.42
N THR A 247 22.56 19.16 0.81
CA THR A 247 23.25 18.05 1.46
C THR A 247 24.75 18.25 1.29
N ILE A 248 25.56 17.75 2.21
CA ILE A 248 27.03 17.87 2.17
C ILE A 248 27.58 17.28 0.85
N ASP A 249 26.94 16.22 0.32
CA ASP A 249 27.28 15.66 -1.00
C ASP A 249 26.90 16.56 -2.18
N ALA A 250 25.83 17.36 -2.07
CA ALA A 250 25.47 18.34 -3.10
C ALA A 250 26.40 19.56 -3.05
N TYR A 251 26.92 19.92 -1.87
CA TYR A 251 27.98 20.92 -1.72
C TYR A 251 29.30 20.45 -2.34
N ASN A 252 29.65 19.17 -2.19
CA ASN A 252 30.86 18.59 -2.79
C ASN A 252 30.77 18.31 -4.30
N ARG A 253 29.55 18.23 -4.87
CA ARG A 253 29.32 17.93 -6.30
C ARG A 253 28.90 19.15 -7.12
N ALA A 254 28.53 20.26 -6.47
CA ALA A 254 28.54 21.54 -7.14
C ALA A 254 30.00 21.78 -7.54
N GLU A 255 30.29 21.86 -8.84
CA GLU A 255 31.53 22.47 -9.29
C GLU A 255 31.64 23.79 -8.51
N HIS A 256 32.70 23.93 -7.72
CA HIS A 256 33.08 25.20 -7.16
C HIS A 256 33.28 26.12 -8.38
N ARG A 257 32.23 26.83 -8.77
CA ARG A 257 32.40 28.04 -9.54
C ARG A 257 33.18 28.92 -8.59
N ASP A 258 34.46 29.12 -8.92
CA ASP A 258 35.30 30.07 -8.23
C ASP A 258 34.47 31.36 -8.06
N PRO A 259 34.48 31.97 -6.87
CA PRO A 259 33.70 33.18 -6.65
C PRO A 259 34.14 34.19 -7.71
N GLU A 260 33.28 34.40 -8.71
CA GLU A 260 33.50 35.45 -9.68
C GLU A 260 33.54 36.75 -8.87
N LEU A 261 34.71 37.37 -8.85
CA LEU A 261 34.85 38.75 -8.39
C LEU A 261 33.76 39.54 -9.09
N LEU A 262 32.96 40.27 -8.32
CA LEU A 262 31.97 41.20 -8.82
C LEU A 262 32.67 42.25 -9.68
N THR A 263 32.90 41.94 -10.95
CA THR A 263 33.36 42.88 -11.94
C THR A 263 32.14 43.69 -12.35
N HIS A 264 31.84 44.71 -11.54
CA HIS A 264 31.20 45.88 -12.09
C HIS A 264 32.15 46.43 -13.15
N GLN A 265 31.95 45.99 -14.40
CA GLN A 265 32.51 46.64 -15.57
C GLN A 265 31.88 48.04 -15.63
N ILE A 266 32.53 48.99 -14.96
CA ILE A 266 32.51 50.37 -15.40
C ILE A 266 33.20 50.33 -16.77
N ASN A 267 32.44 50.59 -17.82
CA ASN A 267 32.92 50.72 -19.19
C ASN A 267 34.07 51.73 -19.21
N ARG A 268 35.31 51.23 -19.29
CA ARG A 268 36.50 52.02 -19.54
C ARG A 268 36.67 52.17 -21.05
N SER A 269 35.73 52.85 -21.68
CA SER A 269 35.78 53.16 -23.11
C SER A 269 35.59 54.65 -23.40
N GLU A 270 36.11 55.53 -22.54
CA GLU A 270 36.18 56.98 -22.83
C GLU A 270 37.49 57.68 -22.44
N PHE A 271 38.53 56.98 -21.99
CA PHE A 271 39.82 57.65 -21.76
C PHE A 271 40.97 57.04 -22.55
N GLY A 272 41.35 57.79 -23.57
CA GLY A 272 42.48 57.55 -24.44
C GLY A 272 43.81 57.63 -23.71
N THR A 273 44.75 56.90 -24.31
CA THR A 273 46.19 56.84 -24.11
C THR A 273 46.86 58.11 -23.53
N SER A 274 47.63 57.95 -22.46
CA SER A 274 49.08 58.23 -22.44
C SER A 274 49.67 57.90 -21.08
N GLU A 275 50.71 57.07 -21.09
CA GLU A 275 51.63 56.93 -19.97
C GLU A 275 52.52 58.18 -19.89
N ILE A 276 52.76 58.69 -18.67
CA ILE A 276 54.08 58.92 -18.05
C ILE A 276 53.95 59.94 -16.89
N ASP A 277 54.44 59.49 -15.73
CA ASP A 277 54.95 60.19 -14.53
C ASP A 277 54.08 61.15 -13.68
N ASP A 278 53.95 60.74 -12.41
CA ASP A 278 53.71 61.55 -11.20
C ASP A 278 54.68 62.75 -11.06
N PRO A 279 54.51 63.68 -10.09
CA PRO A 279 53.35 64.00 -9.24
C PRO A 279 53.05 65.52 -9.18
N VAL A 280 51.77 65.95 -9.19
CA VAL A 280 51.45 67.33 -8.77
C VAL A 280 50.16 67.37 -7.95
N ILE A 281 50.31 67.97 -6.77
CA ILE A 281 49.33 68.40 -5.78
C ILE A 281 48.26 69.29 -6.41
N ALA A 282 46.97 68.95 -6.22
CA ALA A 282 45.78 69.82 -6.24
C ALA A 282 44.54 68.91 -6.40
N GLU A 283 43.36 69.13 -5.87
CA GLU A 283 42.76 70.16 -5.02
C GLU A 283 41.45 69.53 -4.52
N ALA A 284 41.01 69.92 -3.34
CA ALA A 284 39.69 69.59 -2.83
C ALA A 284 38.61 70.10 -3.82
N GLN A 285 37.71 69.22 -4.26
CA GLN A 285 36.48 69.63 -4.91
C GLN A 285 35.29 69.41 -3.97
N GLU A 286 34.47 70.44 -3.91
CA GLU A 286 33.42 70.73 -2.94
C GLU A 286 32.25 69.73 -3.00
N PRO A 287 31.52 69.56 -1.89
CA PRO A 287 30.39 68.64 -1.82
C PRO A 287 29.19 69.13 -2.64
N GLU A 288 28.72 68.31 -3.58
CA GLU A 288 27.45 68.52 -4.27
C GLU A 288 26.28 68.54 -3.28
N GLU A 289 25.36 69.48 -3.47
CA GLU A 289 24.22 69.77 -2.60
C GLU A 289 23.33 68.52 -2.36
N PRO A 290 22.78 68.33 -1.14
CA PRO A 290 22.00 67.15 -0.84
C PRO A 290 20.68 67.13 -1.65
N LYS A 291 20.62 66.27 -2.67
CA LYS A 291 19.42 65.96 -3.46
C LYS A 291 18.22 65.75 -2.55
N SER A 292 17.08 66.36 -2.90
CA SER A 292 15.85 66.29 -2.12
C SER A 292 15.31 64.85 -2.04
N ILE A 293 14.66 64.49 -0.92
CA ILE A 293 14.10 63.14 -0.67
C ILE A 293 13.14 62.72 -1.80
N TYR A 294 12.46 63.68 -2.43
CA TYR A 294 11.59 63.44 -3.59
C TYR A 294 12.36 62.98 -4.83
N GLU A 295 13.49 63.62 -5.14
CA GLU A 295 14.34 63.29 -6.29
C GLU A 295 15.00 61.92 -6.10
N GLN A 296 15.41 61.61 -4.87
CA GLN A 296 15.93 60.28 -4.51
C GLN A 296 14.86 59.18 -4.70
N ALA A 297 13.59 59.48 -4.41
CA ALA A 297 12.50 58.54 -4.62
C ALA A 297 12.23 58.29 -6.12
N ILE A 298 12.32 59.32 -6.95
CA ILE A 298 12.19 59.22 -8.42
C ILE A 298 13.37 58.43 -9.01
N GLU A 299 14.60 58.74 -8.60
CA GLU A 299 15.81 58.05 -9.06
C GLU A 299 15.79 56.56 -8.68
N ALA A 300 15.34 56.24 -7.46
CA ALA A 300 15.21 54.85 -7.00
C ALA A 300 14.14 54.05 -7.75
N LEU A 301 13.03 54.69 -8.15
CA LEU A 301 11.97 54.05 -8.94
C LEU A 301 12.33 53.96 -10.42
N SER A 302 13.03 54.95 -10.99
CA SER A 302 13.46 54.95 -12.38
C SER A 302 14.59 53.94 -12.65
N GLN A 303 15.55 53.82 -11.73
CA GLN A 303 16.65 52.84 -11.81
C GLN A 303 16.24 51.43 -11.36
N ASN A 304 14.95 51.20 -11.07
CA ASN A 304 14.39 49.92 -10.63
C ASN A 304 15.09 49.34 -9.37
N GLN A 305 15.63 50.22 -8.51
CA GLN A 305 16.32 49.83 -7.28
C GLN A 305 15.33 49.39 -6.19
N VAL A 306 14.07 49.86 -6.25
CA VAL A 306 13.03 49.58 -5.26
C VAL A 306 11.70 49.26 -5.96
N ASN A 307 11.03 48.20 -5.51
CA ASN A 307 9.67 47.89 -5.96
C ASN A 307 8.70 49.03 -5.61
N CYS A 308 7.81 49.41 -6.55
CA CYS A 308 6.79 50.47 -6.40
C CYS A 308 5.76 50.14 -5.30
N SER A 309 6.18 50.24 -4.04
CA SER A 309 5.38 49.98 -2.85
C SER A 309 5.83 50.88 -1.72
N LYS A 310 4.86 51.45 -0.98
CA LYS A 310 5.12 52.35 0.15
C LYS A 310 6.09 51.74 1.16
N ARG A 311 5.89 50.47 1.51
CA ARG A 311 6.76 49.72 2.45
C ARG A 311 8.21 49.57 1.99
N ALA A 312 8.44 49.38 0.69
CA ALA A 312 9.80 49.27 0.17
C ALA A 312 10.48 50.65 0.14
N MET A 313 9.73 51.70 -0.18
CA MET A 313 10.24 53.08 -0.20
C MET A 313 10.60 53.60 1.20
N THR A 314 9.77 53.33 2.22
CA THR A 314 10.08 53.65 3.62
C THR A 314 11.38 53.01 4.10
N ARG A 315 11.65 51.76 3.67
CA ARG A 315 12.90 51.06 4.02
C ARG A 315 14.11 51.64 3.29
N PHE A 316 13.94 52.07 2.05
CA PHE A 316 15.02 52.60 1.22
C PHE A 316 15.42 54.01 1.66
N LEU A 317 14.46 54.92 1.80
CA LEU A 317 14.71 56.31 2.20
C LEU A 317 14.97 56.48 3.71
N LYS A 318 14.71 55.44 4.51
CA LYS A 318 14.82 55.45 5.99
C LYS A 318 14.01 56.58 6.65
N THR A 319 12.88 56.94 6.04
CA THR A 319 12.00 58.04 6.44
C THR A 319 10.70 57.52 7.08
N ASN A 320 9.92 58.40 7.71
CA ASN A 320 8.60 58.04 8.26
C ASN A 320 7.57 57.71 7.15
N SER A 321 6.55 56.91 7.50
CA SER A 321 5.50 56.48 6.58
C SER A 321 4.62 57.63 6.07
N GLU A 322 4.51 58.73 6.83
CA GLU A 322 3.72 59.90 6.45
C GLU A 322 4.37 60.70 5.30
N GLU A 323 5.69 60.88 5.35
CA GLU A 323 6.44 61.57 4.28
C GLU A 323 6.45 60.76 2.98
N VAL A 324 6.56 59.43 3.07
CA VAL A 324 6.43 58.55 1.90
C VAL A 324 5.02 58.61 1.31
N ASP A 325 3.99 58.78 2.15
CA ASP A 325 2.61 58.95 1.68
C ASP A 325 2.40 60.27 0.94
N GLU A 326 3.06 61.35 1.35
CA GLU A 326 3.06 62.62 0.62
C GLU A 326 3.80 62.53 -0.72
N ILE A 327 4.94 61.83 -0.75
CA ILE A 327 5.67 61.56 -2.00
C ILE A 327 4.80 60.78 -2.98
N PHE A 328 4.13 59.71 -2.53
CA PHE A 328 3.24 58.91 -3.39
C PHE A 328 1.98 59.66 -3.81
N LYS A 329 1.52 60.68 -3.06
CA LYS A 329 0.46 61.59 -3.52
C LYS A 329 0.95 62.47 -4.66
N LYS A 330 2.11 63.11 -4.50
CA LYS A 330 2.73 63.94 -5.56
C LYS A 330 3.00 63.14 -6.84
N LEU A 331 3.55 61.93 -6.71
CA LEU A 331 3.79 61.03 -7.85
C LEU A 331 2.50 60.56 -8.55
N LEU A 332 1.37 60.53 -7.83
CA LEU A 332 0.07 60.18 -8.40
C LEU A 332 -0.56 61.38 -9.11
N ASP A 333 -0.43 62.58 -8.53
CA ASP A 333 -0.87 63.84 -9.13
C ASP A 333 -0.08 64.16 -10.42
N GLU A 334 1.22 63.84 -10.45
CA GLU A 334 2.10 63.99 -11.62
C GLU A 334 1.97 62.83 -12.64
N GLY A 335 1.17 61.80 -12.33
CA GLY A 335 0.88 60.69 -13.25
C GLY A 335 1.98 59.63 -13.38
N PHE A 336 3.10 59.75 -12.64
CA PHE A 336 4.20 58.78 -12.65
C PHE A 336 3.83 57.44 -11.98
N VAL A 337 2.82 57.45 -11.10
CA VAL A 337 2.31 56.26 -10.42
C VAL A 337 0.79 56.17 -10.56
N SER A 338 0.27 55.00 -10.96
CA SER A 338 -1.18 54.73 -10.90
C SER A 338 -1.54 53.73 -9.80
N LYS A 339 -2.77 53.87 -9.29
CA LYS A 339 -3.31 52.98 -8.26
C LYS A 339 -4.27 51.98 -8.89
N LYS A 340 -3.95 50.69 -8.78
CA LYS A 340 -4.81 49.58 -9.22
C LYS A 340 -6.04 49.41 -8.31
N PRO A 341 -7.11 48.74 -8.78
CA PRO A 341 -8.30 48.43 -7.98
C PRO A 341 -7.99 47.68 -6.67
N ASN A 342 -6.90 46.90 -6.63
CA ASN A 342 -6.43 46.17 -5.44
C ASN A 342 -5.55 47.03 -4.50
N ASN A 343 -5.61 48.36 -4.58
CA ASN A 343 -4.80 49.32 -3.79
C ASN A 343 -3.26 49.20 -3.97
N HIS A 344 -2.79 48.51 -5.00
CA HIS A 344 -1.36 48.45 -5.35
C HIS A 344 -0.97 49.61 -6.27
N TYR A 345 0.23 50.15 -6.06
CA TYR A 345 0.81 51.19 -6.89
C TYR A 345 1.62 50.57 -8.03
N GLN A 346 1.54 51.16 -9.22
CA GLN A 346 2.35 50.79 -10.38
C GLN A 346 3.06 52.03 -10.89
N TRP A 347 4.38 51.92 -11.04
CA TRP A 347 5.24 52.92 -11.66
C TRP A 347 5.09 52.88 -13.18
N HIS A 348 4.86 54.04 -13.80
CA HIS A 348 4.73 54.19 -15.27
C HIS A 348 5.93 54.90 -15.91
N GLY A 349 6.92 55.32 -15.11
CA GLY A 349 8.05 56.10 -15.59
C GLY A 349 7.77 57.60 -15.56
N VAL A 350 8.84 58.38 -15.68
CA VAL A 350 8.72 59.82 -15.93
C VAL A 350 8.37 59.98 -17.41
N ALA A 351 7.20 60.53 -17.72
CA ALA A 351 6.87 60.89 -19.09
C ALA A 351 7.83 62.02 -19.51
N GLU A 352 8.74 61.73 -20.44
CA GLU A 352 9.54 62.76 -21.10
C GLU A 352 8.57 63.71 -21.83
N CYS A 353 8.54 64.98 -21.41
CA CYS A 353 7.98 66.06 -22.22
C CYS A 353 9.03 66.58 -23.20
#